data_AF-A0A2A6CLC4-F1
#
_entry.id   AF-A0A2A6CLC4-F1
#
_cell.length_a   1.000
_cell.length_b   1.000
_cell.length_c   1.000
_cell.angle_alpha   90.00
_cell.angle_beta   90.00
_cell.angle_gamma   90.00
#
_symmetry.space_group_name_H-M   'P 1'
#
loop_
_entity.id
_entity.type
_entity.pdbx_description
1 polymer ?
#
loop_
_entity_poly.entity_id
_entity_poly.type
_entity_poly.pdbx_seq_one_letter_code
_entity_poly.pdbx_strand_id
1 'polypeptide(L)'
;MKTVLYMMRFICTVEGFSGFFLNVFLFRFLIRSTKKNTINKLFIVPIYVSALQGLYLCIAIAFMNFTHILYDGTLAIPLVGPSVQFIPKFWCDLLYEIAFVAMSFMWTLTPSTCILQYTALSRNFHTKWKRLLISFIPTVFCLILIAYTVPMTMPTPELSEIMGRTFKELYGMEQDEFLECYGITIKYAGINVGMKCEDTETPLHSRTKKAY
;
A
#
# COMPACT_ATOMS: atom_id res chain seq x y z
N MET A 1 20.53 0.16 17.07
CA MET A 1 19.33 0.04 16.22
C MET A 1 18.99 1.33 15.47
N LYS A 2 19.15 2.52 16.06
CA LYS A 2 19.00 3.82 15.35
C LYS A 2 19.71 3.90 13.97
N THR A 3 20.94 3.37 13.85
CA THR A 3 21.66 3.32 12.57
C THR A 3 20.89 2.58 11.47
N VAL A 4 20.23 1.47 11.79
CA VAL A 4 19.43 0.70 10.85
C VAL A 4 18.22 1.51 10.38
N LEU A 5 17.54 2.20 11.29
CA LEU A 5 16.44 3.11 10.96
C LEU A 5 16.89 4.22 9.99
N TYR A 6 18.04 4.87 10.25
CA TYR A 6 18.56 5.90 9.36
C TYR A 6 18.96 5.35 7.98
N MET A 7 19.58 4.17 7.94
CA MET A 7 19.89 3.50 6.67
C MET A 7 18.62 3.16 5.89
N MET A 8 17.61 2.63 6.56
CA MET A 8 16.31 2.31 5.96
C MET A 8 15.63 3.56 5.38
N ARG A 9 15.56 4.65 6.15
CA ARG A 9 15.04 5.95 5.68
C ARG A 9 15.79 6.44 4.44
N PHE A 10 17.13 6.39 4.47
CA PHE A 10 17.96 6.81 3.36
C PHE A 10 17.70 5.96 2.10
N ILE A 11 17.67 4.63 2.24
CA ILE A 11 17.41 3.69 1.14
C ILE A 11 16.03 3.96 0.53
N CYS A 12 14.98 4.03 1.34
CA CYS A 12 13.62 4.28 0.85
C CYS A 12 13.51 5.64 0.15
N THR A 13 14.17 6.68 0.68
CA THR A 13 14.18 8.01 0.04
C THR A 13 14.87 7.98 -1.32
N VAL A 14 16.04 7.33 -1.42
CA VAL A 14 16.77 7.18 -2.69
C VAL A 14 15.98 6.33 -3.69
N GLU A 15 15.36 5.24 -3.23
CA GLU A 15 14.49 4.38 -4.04
C GLU A 15 13.28 5.17 -4.58
N GLY A 16 12.60 5.92 -3.71
CA GLY A 16 11.47 6.77 -4.10
C GLY A 16 11.86 7.80 -5.16
N PHE A 17 12.94 8.55 -4.97
CA PHE A 17 13.36 9.55 -5.96
C PHE A 17 13.86 8.93 -7.27
N SER A 18 14.68 7.87 -7.20
CA SER A 18 15.17 7.19 -8.40
C SER A 18 14.01 6.59 -9.22
N GLY A 19 13.07 5.92 -8.54
CA GLY A 19 11.86 5.39 -9.15
C GLY A 19 10.98 6.49 -9.76
N PHE A 20 10.84 7.64 -9.10
CA PHE A 20 10.12 8.79 -9.65
C PHE A 20 10.74 9.26 -10.99
N PHE A 21 12.06 9.48 -11.03
CA PHE A 21 12.73 9.92 -12.26
C PHE A 21 12.63 8.90 -13.39
N LEU A 22 12.77 7.61 -13.08
CA LEU A 22 12.61 6.52 -14.04
C LEU A 22 11.20 6.47 -14.61
N ASN A 23 10.17 6.63 -13.79
CA ASN A 23 8.79 6.66 -14.26
C ASN A 23 8.47 7.92 -15.09
N VAL A 24 9.03 9.09 -14.76
CA VAL A 24 8.90 10.30 -15.61
C VAL A 24 9.56 10.07 -16.97
N PHE A 25 10.75 9.47 -16.98
CA PHE A 25 11.46 9.13 -18.21
C PHE A 25 10.66 8.14 -19.06
N LEU A 26 10.14 7.07 -18.46
CA LEU A 26 9.28 6.09 -19.12
C LEU A 26 8.03 6.76 -19.71
N PHE A 27 7.33 7.59 -18.94
CA PHE A 27 6.15 8.30 -19.40
C PHE A 27 6.44 9.19 -20.62
N ARG A 28 7.55 9.93 -20.60
CA ARG A 28 8.02 10.73 -21.75
C ARG A 28 8.37 9.86 -22.96
N PHE A 29 9.02 8.73 -22.73
CA PHE A 29 9.36 7.78 -23.78
C PHE A 29 8.10 7.19 -24.45
N LEU A 30 7.07 6.85 -23.67
CA LEU A 30 5.79 6.35 -24.20
C LEU A 30 5.07 7.42 -25.04
N ILE A 31 5.07 8.69 -24.60
CA ILE A 31 4.48 9.79 -25.38
C ILE A 31 5.16 9.91 -26.75
N ARG A 32 6.49 9.86 -26.78
CA ARG A 32 7.27 9.92 -28.03
C ARG A 32 7.01 8.70 -28.91
N SER A 33 6.95 7.50 -28.33
CA SER A 33 6.73 6.24 -29.06
C SER A 33 5.31 6.14 -29.65
N THR A 34 4.31 6.69 -28.95
CA THR A 34 2.94 6.78 -29.45
C THR A 34 2.87 7.61 -30.73
N LYS A 35 3.55 8.76 -30.78
CA LYS A 35 3.59 9.64 -31.95
C LYS A 35 4.22 8.98 -33.18
N LYS A 36 5.19 8.10 -32.96
CA LYS A 36 5.91 7.38 -34.03
C LYS A 36 5.24 6.08 -34.47
N ASN A 37 4.09 5.70 -33.88
CA ASN A 37 3.42 4.40 -34.10
C ASN A 37 4.35 3.18 -33.94
N THR A 38 5.42 3.28 -33.15
CA THR A 38 6.44 2.22 -33.03
C THR A 38 5.98 1.07 -32.13
N ILE A 39 5.02 1.33 -31.22
CA ILE A 39 4.54 0.36 -30.23
C ILE A 39 3.08 0.02 -30.54
N ASN A 40 2.71 -1.25 -30.40
CA ASN A 40 1.33 -1.69 -30.53
C ASN A 40 0.45 -1.02 -29.44
N LYS A 41 -0.55 -0.27 -29.90
CA LYS A 41 -1.48 0.51 -29.06
C LYS A 41 -2.18 -0.32 -27.96
N LEU A 42 -2.25 -1.65 -28.09
CA LEU A 42 -2.82 -2.52 -27.07
C LEU A 42 -1.98 -2.57 -25.79
N PHE A 43 -0.65 -2.62 -25.92
CA PHE A 43 0.27 -2.73 -24.78
C PHE A 43 0.61 -1.38 -24.15
N ILE A 44 0.38 -0.28 -24.87
CA ILE A 44 0.77 1.04 -24.39
C ILE A 44 -0.07 1.48 -23.18
N VAL A 45 -1.36 1.11 -23.15
CA VAL A 45 -2.30 1.49 -22.10
C VAL A 45 -1.85 0.98 -20.72
N PRO A 46 -1.58 -0.32 -20.52
CA PRO A 46 -1.11 -0.79 -19.21
C PRO A 46 0.23 -0.22 -18.80
N ILE A 47 1.15 0.04 -19.74
CA ILE A 47 2.45 0.65 -19.39
C ILE A 47 2.25 2.11 -18.95
N TYR A 48 1.34 2.86 -19.60
CA TYR A 48 0.97 4.20 -19.14
C TYR A 48 0.37 4.20 -17.74
N VAL A 49 -0.57 3.30 -17.49
CA VAL A 49 -1.20 3.14 -16.17
C VAL A 49 -0.17 2.77 -15.11
N SER A 50 0.73 1.84 -15.41
CA SER A 50 1.82 1.44 -14.52
C SER A 50 2.78 2.59 -14.23
N ALA A 51 3.14 3.39 -15.25
CA ALA A 51 4.04 4.53 -15.08
C ALA A 51 3.42 5.62 -14.18
N LEU A 52 2.13 5.92 -14.36
CA LEU A 52 1.42 6.90 -13.52
C LEU A 52 1.28 6.42 -12.07
N GLN A 53 0.90 5.16 -11.88
CA GLN A 53 0.82 4.55 -10.55
C GLN A 53 2.21 4.50 -9.89
N GLY A 54 3.25 4.14 -10.65
CA GLY A 54 4.63 4.14 -10.19
C GLY A 54 5.10 5.52 -9.72
N LEU A 55 4.77 6.59 -10.46
CA LEU A 55 5.07 7.97 -10.01
C LEU A 55 4.47 8.28 -8.65
N TYR A 56 3.19 7.97 -8.48
CA TYR A 56 2.49 8.21 -7.22
C TYR A 56 3.12 7.42 -6.07
N LEU A 57 3.35 6.12 -6.26
CA LEU A 57 3.93 5.26 -5.24
C LEU A 57 5.36 5.68 -4.87
N CYS A 58 6.18 6.07 -5.85
CA CYS A 58 7.53 6.55 -5.62
C CYS A 58 7.57 7.85 -4.81
N ILE A 59 6.65 8.79 -5.06
CA ILE A 59 6.47 9.99 -4.22
C ILE A 59 6.08 9.57 -2.80
N ALA A 60 5.08 8.70 -2.66
CA ALA A 60 4.61 8.24 -1.36
C ALA A 60 5.75 7.57 -0.56
N ILE A 61 6.56 6.73 -1.18
CA ILE A 61 7.74 6.10 -0.58
C ILE A 61 8.78 7.15 -0.17
N ALA A 62 9.11 8.11 -1.05
CA ALA A 62 10.13 9.11 -0.77
C ALA A 62 9.79 10.00 0.45
N PHE A 63 8.51 10.33 0.63
CA PHE A 63 8.08 11.24 1.70
C PHE A 63 7.64 10.55 2.99
N MET A 64 7.03 9.36 2.89
CA MET A 64 6.49 8.64 4.05
C MET A 64 7.35 7.45 4.50
N ASN A 65 8.31 6.98 3.66
CA ASN A 65 9.19 5.83 3.92
C ASN A 65 8.41 4.60 4.43
N PHE A 66 7.51 4.07 3.60
CA PHE A 66 6.78 2.84 3.91
C PHE A 66 7.74 1.66 4.00
N THR A 67 7.71 0.96 5.13
CA THR A 67 8.38 -0.33 5.28
C THR A 67 7.42 -1.34 5.87
N HIS A 68 7.59 -2.61 5.54
CA HIS A 68 6.75 -3.68 6.07
C HIS A 68 7.60 -4.54 6.98
N ILE A 69 7.19 -4.69 8.23
CA ILE A 69 7.90 -5.53 9.21
C ILE A 69 6.91 -6.50 9.83
N LEU A 70 7.28 -7.78 9.82
CA LEU A 70 6.60 -8.80 10.59
C LEU A 70 7.37 -9.02 11.89
N TYR A 71 6.75 -8.66 13.02
CA TYR A 71 7.35 -8.80 14.35
C TYR A 71 6.30 -9.33 15.33
N ASP A 72 6.62 -10.42 16.02
CA ASP A 72 5.76 -11.03 17.06
C ASP A 72 4.28 -11.21 16.65
N GLY A 73 4.06 -11.80 15.47
CA GLY A 73 2.72 -12.03 14.91
C GLY A 73 1.99 -10.74 14.49
N THR A 74 2.68 -9.61 14.39
CA THR A 74 2.16 -8.32 13.94
C THR A 74 2.84 -7.92 12.65
N LEU A 75 2.06 -7.78 11.57
CA LEU A 75 2.51 -7.16 10.33
C LEU A 75 2.27 -5.66 10.47
N ALA A 76 3.34 -4.88 10.66
CA ALA A 76 3.27 -3.45 10.80
C ALA A 76 3.86 -2.72 9.59
N ILE A 77 3.33 -1.54 9.34
CA ILE A 77 3.77 -0.61 8.32
C ILE A 77 4.09 0.72 9.02
N PRO A 78 5.30 0.82 9.61
CA PRO A 78 5.74 2.05 10.24
C PRO A 78 6.02 3.12 9.17
N LEU A 79 5.43 4.31 9.36
CA LEU A 79 5.74 5.50 8.59
C LEU A 79 6.81 6.30 9.31
N VAL A 80 8.03 6.21 8.80
CA VAL A 80 9.21 6.85 9.38
C VAL A 80 9.76 7.98 8.51
N GLY A 81 8.94 8.48 7.58
CA GLY A 81 9.31 9.57 6.68
C GLY A 81 9.48 10.91 7.40
N PRO A 82 10.34 11.81 6.89
CA PRO A 82 10.55 13.13 7.49
C PRO A 82 9.29 14.01 7.45
N SER A 83 8.38 13.75 6.51
CA SER A 83 7.16 14.54 6.33
C SER A 83 5.99 14.11 7.22
N VAL A 84 6.03 12.90 7.77
CA VAL A 84 4.85 12.28 8.41
C VAL A 84 4.39 13.09 9.62
N GLN A 85 5.32 13.62 10.42
CA GLN A 85 5.00 14.45 11.60
C GLN A 85 4.27 15.76 11.27
N PHE A 86 4.33 16.23 10.02
CA PHE A 86 3.68 17.48 9.59
C PHE A 86 2.33 17.25 8.92
N ILE A 87 1.96 15.98 8.68
CA ILE A 87 0.73 15.62 7.99
C ILE A 87 -0.32 15.29 9.05
N PRO A 88 -1.50 15.94 9.03
CA PRO A 88 -2.59 15.58 9.94
C PRO A 88 -2.98 14.11 9.78
N LYS A 89 -3.34 13.45 10.89
CA LYS A 89 -3.65 12.01 10.94
C LYS A 89 -4.62 11.55 9.85
N PHE A 90 -5.70 12.32 9.61
CA PHE A 90 -6.66 12.05 8.54
C PHE A 90 -5.99 11.91 7.15
N TRP A 91 -5.04 12.79 6.83
CA TRP A 91 -4.32 12.73 5.55
C TRP A 91 -3.30 11.59 5.53
N CYS A 92 -2.65 11.27 6.64
CA CYS A 92 -1.80 10.09 6.74
C CYS A 92 -2.58 8.81 6.45
N ASP A 93 -3.77 8.67 7.05
CA ASP A 93 -4.64 7.51 6.86
C ASP A 93 -5.05 7.39 5.39
N LEU A 94 -5.57 8.46 4.80
CA LEU A 94 -5.97 8.48 3.39
C LEU A 94 -4.80 8.16 2.46
N LEU A 95 -3.63 8.76 2.70
CA LEU A 95 -2.43 8.52 1.88
C LEU A 95 -1.94 7.07 2.00
N TYR A 96 -1.99 6.50 3.20
CA TYR A 96 -1.67 5.10 3.43
C TYR A 96 -2.64 4.17 2.67
N GLU A 97 -3.96 4.40 2.73
CA GLU A 97 -4.94 3.57 2.01
C GLU A 97 -4.69 3.59 0.51
N ILE A 98 -4.53 4.78 -0.06
CA ILE A 98 -4.27 4.95 -1.49
C ILE A 98 -2.94 4.30 -1.87
N ALA A 99 -1.89 4.48 -1.06
CA ALA A 99 -0.59 3.85 -1.29
C ALA A 99 -0.67 2.32 -1.24
N PHE A 100 -1.44 1.75 -0.30
CA PHE A 100 -1.62 0.30 -0.17
C PHE A 100 -2.37 -0.28 -1.38
N VAL A 101 -3.46 0.37 -1.81
CA VAL A 101 -4.20 -0.02 -3.03
C VAL A 101 -3.29 0.11 -4.26
N ALA A 102 -2.55 1.20 -4.39
CA ALA A 102 -1.64 1.43 -5.50
C ALA A 102 -0.49 0.39 -5.52
N MET A 103 0.06 0.03 -4.36
CA MET A 103 1.07 -1.02 -4.26
C MET A 103 0.51 -2.38 -4.67
N SER A 104 -0.68 -2.72 -4.16
CA SER A 104 -1.40 -3.95 -4.53
C SER A 104 -1.74 -4.03 -6.02
N PHE A 105 -2.02 -2.88 -6.64
CA PHE A 105 -2.22 -2.80 -8.08
C PHE A 105 -1.00 -3.23 -8.87
N MET A 106 0.22 -2.88 -8.43
CA MET A 106 1.46 -3.30 -9.08
C MET A 106 1.58 -4.83 -9.14
N TRP A 107 1.25 -5.50 -8.03
CA TRP A 107 1.31 -6.97 -7.92
C TRP A 107 0.31 -7.67 -8.83
N THR A 108 -0.85 -7.04 -9.08
CA THR A 108 -1.91 -7.61 -9.94
C THR A 108 -1.77 -7.22 -11.41
N LEU A 109 -1.15 -6.07 -11.70
CA LEU A 109 -0.82 -5.65 -13.07
C LEU A 109 0.11 -6.63 -13.78
N THR A 110 1.10 -7.19 -13.09
CA THR A 110 2.06 -8.13 -13.67
C THR A 110 1.36 -9.34 -14.32
N PRO A 111 0.55 -10.15 -13.60
CA PRO A 111 -0.17 -11.26 -14.22
C PRO A 111 -1.15 -10.79 -15.31
N SER A 112 -1.80 -9.63 -15.17
CA SER A 112 -2.64 -9.06 -16.24
C SER A 112 -1.86 -8.80 -17.53
N THR A 113 -0.66 -8.23 -17.44
CA THR A 113 0.18 -7.99 -18.63
C THR A 113 0.66 -9.29 -19.26
N CYS A 114 0.99 -10.30 -18.45
CA CYS A 114 1.34 -11.64 -18.95
C CYS A 114 0.17 -12.30 -19.68
N ILE A 115 -1.06 -12.23 -19.14
CA ILE A 115 -2.27 -12.74 -19.80
C ILE A 115 -2.54 -11.97 -21.08
N LEU A 116 -2.31 -10.65 -21.10
CA LEU A 116 -2.47 -9.85 -22.31
C LEU A 116 -1.48 -10.27 -23.40
N GLN A 117 -0.22 -10.51 -23.05
CA GLN A 117 0.80 -11.03 -23.98
C GLN A 117 0.43 -12.43 -24.47
N TYR A 118 0.04 -13.32 -23.56
CA TYR A 118 -0.38 -14.67 -23.90
C TYR A 118 -1.60 -14.70 -24.83
N THR A 119 -2.63 -13.89 -24.55
CA THR A 119 -3.83 -13.78 -25.38
C THR A 119 -3.56 -13.08 -26.72
N ALA A 120 -2.54 -12.23 -26.79
CA ALA A 120 -2.09 -11.61 -28.03
C ALA A 120 -1.38 -12.61 -28.96
N LEU A 121 -0.58 -13.53 -28.38
CA LEU A 121 0.15 -14.58 -29.09
C LEU A 121 -0.72 -15.81 -29.41
N SER A 122 -1.69 -16.13 -28.55
CA SER A 122 -2.65 -17.20 -28.80
C SER A 122 -3.73 -16.77 -29.80
N ARG A 123 -4.28 -17.76 -30.50
CA ARG A 123 -5.12 -17.69 -31.72
C ARG A 123 -5.96 -16.40 -31.88
N ASN A 124 -6.09 -15.91 -33.12
CA ASN A 124 -6.73 -14.65 -33.52
C ASN A 124 -8.26 -14.52 -33.29
N PHE A 125 -8.88 -15.39 -32.50
CA PHE A 125 -10.35 -15.39 -32.32
C PHE A 125 -10.87 -14.25 -31.43
N HIS A 126 -10.00 -13.60 -30.64
CA HIS A 126 -10.41 -12.51 -29.76
C HIS A 126 -10.11 -11.14 -30.37
N THR A 127 -11.10 -10.24 -30.34
CA THR A 127 -10.88 -8.83 -30.65
C THR A 127 -9.96 -8.17 -29.62
N LYS A 128 -9.30 -7.07 -29.99
CA LYS A 128 -8.38 -6.32 -29.10
C LYS A 128 -9.01 -5.99 -27.74
N TRP A 129 -10.27 -5.56 -27.75
CA TRP A 129 -11.04 -5.24 -26.53
C TRP A 129 -11.32 -6.47 -25.66
N LYS A 130 -11.68 -7.60 -26.26
CA LYS A 130 -11.91 -8.84 -25.51
C LYS A 130 -10.61 -9.31 -24.83
N ARG A 131 -9.47 -9.22 -25.52
CA ARG A 131 -8.15 -9.55 -24.93
C ARG A 131 -7.85 -8.66 -23.73
N LEU A 132 -8.08 -7.35 -23.85
CA LEU A 132 -7.88 -6.39 -22.75
C LEU A 132 -8.81 -6.70 -21.56
N LEU A 133 -10.11 -6.90 -21.80
CA LEU A 133 -11.06 -7.21 -20.73
C LEU A 133 -10.69 -8.51 -20.00
N ILE A 134 -10.46 -9.61 -20.73
CA ILE A 134 -10.10 -10.90 -20.14
C ILE A 134 -8.84 -10.78 -19.28
N SER A 135 -7.86 -9.99 -19.73
CA SER A 135 -6.58 -9.83 -19.03
C SER A 135 -6.70 -9.01 -17.74
N PHE A 136 -7.60 -8.02 -17.68
CA PHE A 136 -7.68 -7.06 -16.57
C PHE A 136 -8.85 -7.29 -15.62
N ILE A 137 -9.85 -8.12 -15.95
CA ILE A 137 -10.95 -8.48 -15.04
C ILE A 137 -10.44 -8.99 -13.68
N PRO A 138 -9.47 -9.95 -13.61
CA PRO A 138 -8.95 -10.43 -12.33
C PRO A 138 -8.33 -9.31 -11.49
N THR A 139 -7.59 -8.40 -12.14
CA THR A 139 -6.97 -7.25 -11.47
C THR A 139 -8.00 -6.29 -10.90
N VAL A 140 -9.04 -5.95 -11.67
CA VAL A 140 -10.13 -5.09 -11.17
C VAL A 140 -10.83 -5.75 -9.97
N PHE A 141 -11.11 -7.06 -10.06
CA PHE A 141 -11.72 -7.81 -8.96
C PHE A 141 -10.84 -7.79 -7.70
N CYS A 142 -9.53 -8.06 -7.83
CA CYS A 142 -8.59 -7.99 -6.73
C CYS A 142 -8.51 -6.58 -6.12
N LEU A 143 -8.51 -5.52 -6.94
CA LEU A 143 -8.49 -4.15 -6.45
C LEU A 143 -9.74 -3.81 -5.64
N ILE A 144 -10.93 -4.25 -6.06
CA ILE A 144 -12.16 -4.05 -5.31
C ILE A 144 -12.08 -4.74 -3.95
N LEU A 145 -11.59 -5.99 -3.91
CA LEU A 145 -11.40 -6.72 -2.66
C LEU A 145 -10.41 -6.00 -1.73
N ILE A 146 -9.30 -5.51 -2.28
CA ILE A 146 -8.26 -4.83 -1.49
C ILE A 146 -8.76 -3.46 -1.00
N ALA A 147 -9.46 -2.69 -1.83
CA ALA A 147 -10.06 -1.43 -1.40
C ALA A 147 -11.08 -1.65 -0.27
N TYR A 148 -11.79 -2.78 -0.27
CA TYR A 148 -12.73 -3.14 0.79
C TYR A 148 -12.03 -3.60 2.08
N THR A 149 -10.88 -4.27 1.98
CA THR A 149 -10.17 -4.82 3.15
C THR A 149 -9.08 -3.90 3.71
N VAL A 150 -8.60 -2.92 2.95
CA VAL A 150 -7.57 -1.95 3.39
C VAL A 150 -7.95 -1.23 4.69
N PRO A 151 -9.20 -0.75 4.90
CA PRO A 151 -9.58 -0.12 6.16
C PRO A 151 -9.37 -1.02 7.38
N MET A 152 -9.39 -2.36 7.23
CA MET A 152 -9.12 -3.31 8.32
C MET A 152 -7.66 -3.31 8.79
N THR A 153 -6.77 -2.63 8.05
CA THR A 153 -5.36 -2.42 8.41
C THR A 153 -5.13 -1.11 9.17
N MET A 154 -6.19 -0.33 9.39
CA MET A 154 -6.17 0.84 10.27
C MET A 154 -6.27 0.39 11.72
N PRO A 155 -5.24 0.60 12.56
CA PRO A 155 -5.32 0.20 13.95
C PRO A 155 -6.27 1.12 14.71
N THR A 156 -6.96 0.55 15.70
CA THR A 156 -7.65 1.33 16.73
C THR A 156 -6.64 2.17 17.53
N PRO A 157 -7.06 3.25 18.23
CA PRO A 157 -6.13 4.09 19.00
C PRO A 157 -5.27 3.29 20.00
N GLU A 158 -5.88 2.33 20.70
CA GLU A 158 -5.17 1.44 21.64
C GLU A 158 -4.13 0.57 20.93
N LEU A 159 -4.48 -0.03 19.79
CA LEU A 159 -3.53 -0.83 19.01
C LEU A 159 -2.41 0.04 18.42
N SER A 160 -2.74 1.25 17.96
CA SER A 160 -1.75 2.21 17.44
C SER A 160 -0.73 2.57 18.53
N GLU A 161 -1.16 2.77 19.78
CA GLU A 161 -0.24 3.02 20.90
C GLU A 161 0.68 1.81 21.16
N ILE A 162 0.12 0.59 21.20
CA ILE A 162 0.89 -0.65 21.40
C ILE A 162 1.92 -0.84 20.29
N MET A 163 1.51 -0.68 19.03
CA MET A 163 2.38 -0.79 17.87
C MET A 163 3.44 0.32 17.90
N GLY A 164 3.06 1.57 18.14
CA GLY A 164 3.97 2.70 18.24
C GLY A 164 5.06 2.46 19.28
N ARG A 165 4.70 2.05 20.49
CA ARG A 165 5.68 1.73 21.56
C ARG A 165 6.59 0.58 21.17
N THR A 166 6.01 -0.52 20.68
CA THR A 166 6.76 -1.73 20.28
C THR A 166 7.78 -1.42 19.19
N PHE A 167 7.38 -0.69 18.15
CA PHE A 167 8.26 -0.36 17.04
C PHE A 167 9.25 0.75 17.39
N LYS A 168 8.91 1.71 18.26
CA LYS A 168 9.91 2.64 18.81
C LYS A 168 11.00 1.91 19.58
N GLU A 169 10.64 0.98 20.46
CA GLU A 169 11.60 0.13 21.17
C GLU A 169 12.45 -0.71 20.21
N LEU A 170 11.82 -1.33 19.21
CA LEU A 170 12.50 -2.14 18.18
C LEU A 170 13.51 -1.31 17.38
N TYR A 171 13.20 -0.06 17.04
CA TYR A 171 14.14 0.82 16.34
C TYR A 171 15.13 1.52 17.26
N GLY A 172 14.92 1.46 18.58
CA GLY A 172 15.65 2.24 19.57
C GLY A 172 15.39 3.75 19.43
N MET A 173 14.16 4.12 19.05
CA MET A 173 13.68 5.50 19.00
C MET A 173 13.37 6.01 20.41
N GLU A 174 13.44 7.33 20.59
CA GLU A 174 12.98 7.97 21.83
C GLU A 174 11.44 8.02 21.86
N GLN A 175 10.84 8.03 23.04
CA GLN A 175 9.38 7.91 23.18
C GLN A 175 8.63 9.14 22.65
N ASP A 176 9.29 10.30 22.61
CA ASP A 176 8.81 11.56 22.05
C ASP A 176 8.99 11.67 20.53
N GLU A 177 9.86 10.85 19.92
CA GLU A 177 10.00 10.82 18.46
C GLU A 177 8.69 10.36 17.79
N PHE A 178 8.26 11.06 16.74
CA PHE A 178 7.03 10.74 16.02
C PHE A 178 7.18 9.42 15.24
N LEU A 179 6.23 8.51 15.43
CA LEU A 179 6.11 7.26 14.68
C LEU A 179 4.63 6.93 14.52
N GLU A 180 4.17 6.85 13.27
CA GLU A 180 2.84 6.33 12.95
C GLU A 180 3.00 4.89 12.46
N CYS A 181 2.11 3.99 12.89
CA CYS A 181 2.16 2.58 12.50
C CYS A 181 0.79 2.11 12.06
N TYR A 182 0.73 1.49 10.89
CA TYR A 182 -0.45 0.79 10.38
C TYR A 182 -0.23 -0.71 10.41
N GLY A 183 -1.27 -1.51 10.22
CA GLY A 183 -1.12 -2.94 9.97
C GLY A 183 -2.13 -3.81 10.69
N ILE A 184 -1.77 -5.09 10.83
CA ILE A 184 -2.62 -6.13 11.41
C ILE A 184 -1.83 -6.98 12.40
N THR A 185 -2.53 -7.52 13.39
CA THR A 185 -1.92 -8.33 14.43
C THR A 185 -2.75 -9.56 14.74
N ILE A 186 -2.07 -10.71 14.83
CA ILE A 186 -2.67 -11.97 15.32
C ILE A 186 -2.66 -11.97 16.85
N LYS A 187 -1.61 -11.39 17.46
CA LYS A 187 -1.42 -11.37 18.92
C LYS A 187 -2.49 -10.55 19.64
N TYR A 188 -2.88 -9.42 19.07
CA TYR A 188 -3.90 -8.53 19.63
C TYR A 188 -5.18 -8.49 18.78
N ALA A 189 -5.57 -9.62 18.17
CA ALA A 189 -6.72 -9.69 17.28
C ALA A 189 -8.04 -9.21 17.92
N GLY A 190 -8.18 -9.32 19.26
CA GLY A 190 -9.34 -8.81 20.00
C GLY A 190 -9.46 -7.28 20.06
N ILE A 191 -8.36 -6.55 19.81
CA ILE A 191 -8.30 -5.08 19.85
C ILE A 191 -8.50 -4.50 18.44
N ASN A 192 -8.06 -5.23 17.41
CA ASN A 192 -8.16 -4.81 16.01
C ASN A 192 -9.53 -5.11 15.38
N VAL A 193 -10.61 -4.60 15.99
CA VAL A 193 -11.96 -4.74 15.44
C VAL A 193 -12.17 -3.64 14.39
N GLY A 194 -11.51 -3.79 13.25
CA GLY A 194 -11.34 -2.78 12.18
C GLY A 194 -12.62 -2.31 11.46
N MET A 195 -13.75 -2.20 12.16
CA MET A 195 -15.00 -1.62 11.66
C MET A 195 -16.05 -1.31 12.75
N LYS A 196 -15.74 -1.36 14.05
CA LYS A 196 -16.69 -0.85 15.06
C LYS A 196 -16.51 0.66 15.26
N CYS A 197 -16.86 1.41 14.21
CA CYS A 197 -17.20 2.82 14.34
C CYS A 197 -18.71 2.94 14.55
N GLU A 198 -19.22 2.27 15.57
CA GLU A 198 -20.51 2.62 16.15
C GLU A 198 -20.33 2.61 17.65
N ASP A 199 -20.43 3.80 18.21
CA ASP A 199 -20.74 4.10 19.61
C ASP A 199 -22.12 3.52 19.98
N THR A 200 -22.38 2.25 19.67
CA THR A 200 -23.39 1.50 20.41
C THR A 200 -22.75 1.19 21.75
N GLU A 201 -22.86 2.17 22.66
CA GLU A 201 -22.92 1.96 24.09
C GLU A 201 -23.94 0.85 24.35
N THR A 202 -23.53 -0.40 24.21
CA THR A 202 -24.25 -1.50 24.81
C THR A 202 -23.82 -1.44 26.26
N PRO A 203 -24.70 -1.03 27.18
CA PRO A 203 -24.35 -0.90 28.58
C PRO A 203 -23.78 -2.24 29.02
N LEU A 204 -22.61 -2.17 29.63
CA LEU A 204 -21.88 -3.30 30.20
C LEU A 204 -22.66 -3.83 31.41
N HIS A 205 -23.86 -4.37 31.17
CA HIS A 205 -24.70 -4.92 32.19
C HIS A 205 -24.09 -6.28 32.60
N SER A 206 -23.47 -6.25 33.78
CA SER A 206 -23.43 -7.35 34.73
C SER A 206 -22.96 -8.71 34.18
N ARG A 207 -21.66 -8.85 33.94
CA ARG A 207 -20.97 -10.09 34.31
C ARG A 207 -20.58 -10.02 35.79
N THR A 208 -21.59 -10.16 36.64
CA THR A 208 -21.42 -10.55 38.04
C THR A 208 -20.69 -11.89 38.08
N LYS A 209 -19.50 -11.87 38.67
CA LYS A 209 -18.76 -13.06 39.08
C LYS A 209 -19.67 -13.90 40.00
N LYS A 210 -20.11 -15.07 39.55
CA LYS A 210 -20.47 -16.15 40.47
C LYS A 210 -19.18 -16.85 40.86
N ALA A 211 -18.74 -16.58 42.09
CA ALA A 211 -17.81 -17.44 42.80
C ALA A 211 -18.55 -18.73 43.17
N TYR A 212 -17.95 -19.87 42.85
CA TYR A 212 -18.17 -21.15 43.52
C TYR A 212 -16.83 -21.55 44.13
#